data_AF-A0AAV8HFA5-F1
#
_entry.id   AF-A0AAV8HFA5-F1
#
_cell.length_a   1.000
_cell.length_b   1.000
_cell.length_c   1.000
_cell.angle_alpha   90.00
_cell.angle_beta   90.00
_cell.angle_gamma   90.00
#
_symmetry.space_group_name_H-M   'P 1'
#
loop_
_entity.id
_entity.type
_entity.pdbx_description
1 polymer ?
#
loop_
_entity_poly.entity_id
_entity_poly.type
_entity_poly.pdbx_seq_one_letter_code
_entity_poly.pdbx_strand_id
1 'polypeptide(L)'
;MVVLVSHSVKVVSSSSFNHHHCHYHNHNAINAINAISTMSGLRQYHSLVVRLGLSSHNPTVARLIKFAALSPSGDLSYALRLFRLLPCPDAFIYNTLFLALSSHPSPSPLSLSPSRLLSHMLHHSVSPNHFTFPPLLRATSLPFGRQLHSLIYKLGFSSDSFARNNLLCMYLQSGCPYDACKVFYASLDCDIVAWTTMVTGFSKAGLIDHARALFDTMPERNLVSWNAMIAGYVQAGLFKEALDLFDQMQAQGIEINKYVGASVLSACTGLGTLEKGEFIHTQIQSKRIKLDSKLATTLIDMYCKCGCLEKAIEVFNSLPAKKLSTWNCMIGGFAIHGRGIDAIQVFKNMESQGGLPDDITFLNVLIACAHSRLVAEGKHYFDYMVQKYNMEPKMEHYGCMVDMLGRAGLLKEAKQLILEMPMEPNADILGALLGACKIHGVVDLGQEIGKRAIELDPLNSGRYVLLANLFAGAGRWDDVAEVRKLMGDRGVHKEAGHSLIEMNGVLNKFVCGGRSHPQGKEIYSMLDEMLERIKAEGYVADAGVVSHDLTKEQKVEALYYHSEKLAIAFGLIHTRAGDTIRITKNLRVCRDCHEATKFVSRVFDREIILRDRNRFHHFKRGDCSCKDYW
;
A
#
# COMPACT_ATOMS: atom_id res chain seq x y z
N MET A 1 40.65 -62.29 -9.47
CA MET A 1 41.45 -62.81 -8.34
C MET A 1 41.32 -61.81 -7.21
N VAL A 2 40.28 -61.80 -6.36
CA VAL A 2 39.67 -62.85 -5.54
C VAL A 2 40.71 -63.69 -4.83
N VAL A 3 41.02 -63.34 -3.58
CA VAL A 3 41.38 -64.29 -2.52
C VAL A 3 40.60 -63.90 -1.28
N LEU A 4 39.58 -64.71 -1.01
CA LEU A 4 38.84 -64.78 0.24
C LEU A 4 39.72 -65.49 1.29
N VAL A 5 39.78 -64.96 2.50
CA VAL A 5 40.16 -65.75 3.68
C VAL A 5 39.00 -65.68 4.67
N SER A 6 38.27 -66.78 4.71
CA SER A 6 37.27 -67.16 5.67
C SER A 6 37.94 -67.56 6.98
N HIS A 7 37.52 -66.99 8.11
CA HIS A 7 37.69 -67.62 9.42
C HIS A 7 36.32 -67.65 10.13
N SER A 8 35.84 -68.89 10.27
CA SER A 8 34.66 -69.32 10.98
C SER A 8 34.94 -69.38 12.48
N VAL A 9 34.15 -68.67 13.28
CA VAL A 9 34.05 -68.92 14.72
C VAL A 9 32.61 -69.32 15.04
N LYS A 10 32.51 -70.47 15.70
CA LYS A 10 31.28 -71.19 16.03
C LYS A 10 30.31 -70.36 16.87
N VAL A 11 29.04 -70.45 16.47
CA VAL A 11 27.87 -70.13 17.29
C VAL A 11 27.83 -71.09 18.49
N VAL A 12 27.80 -70.54 19.70
CA VAL A 12 27.18 -71.18 20.86
C VAL A 12 26.09 -70.23 21.35
N SER A 13 24.85 -70.65 21.15
CA SER A 13 23.65 -70.04 21.71
C SER A 13 23.44 -70.54 23.14
N SER A 14 23.26 -69.60 24.08
CA SER A 14 22.11 -69.53 25.00
C SER A 14 22.43 -68.72 26.27
N SER A 15 21.81 -67.56 26.39
CA SER A 15 20.90 -67.27 27.51
C SER A 15 20.12 -66.01 27.18
N SER A 16 18.86 -66.25 26.84
CA SER A 16 17.80 -65.30 26.60
C SER A 16 17.43 -64.53 27.87
N PHE A 17 17.73 -63.23 27.93
CA PHE A 17 17.05 -62.31 28.84
C PHE A 17 16.85 -60.93 28.17
N ASN A 18 15.59 -60.63 27.87
CA ASN A 18 14.97 -59.29 27.80
C ASN A 18 15.61 -58.16 26.96
N HIS A 19 15.88 -58.37 25.67
CA HIS A 19 16.18 -57.24 24.76
C HIS A 19 14.96 -56.64 24.03
N HIS A 20 13.78 -57.27 24.06
CA HIS A 20 12.61 -56.77 23.32
C HIS A 20 11.74 -55.74 24.07
N HIS A 21 11.80 -55.67 25.41
CA HIS A 21 10.99 -54.70 26.18
C HIS A 21 11.61 -53.29 26.29
N CYS A 22 12.93 -53.15 26.14
CA CYS A 22 13.63 -51.87 26.27
C CYS A 22 13.54 -51.00 25.00
N HIS A 23 13.46 -51.62 23.82
CA HIS A 23 13.31 -50.89 22.55
C HIS A 23 11.91 -50.30 22.34
N TYR A 24 10.86 -50.98 22.82
CA TYR A 24 9.47 -50.53 22.64
C TYR A 24 9.11 -49.34 23.54
N HIS A 25 9.63 -49.30 24.78
CA HIS A 25 9.42 -48.17 25.69
C HIS A 25 10.17 -46.90 25.26
N ASN A 26 11.35 -47.03 24.66
CA ASN A 26 12.09 -45.90 24.10
C ASN A 26 11.37 -45.26 22.90
N HIS A 27 10.71 -46.06 22.05
CA HIS A 27 9.99 -45.53 20.88
C HIS A 27 8.74 -44.71 21.25
N ASN A 28 7.97 -45.15 22.26
CA ASN A 28 6.81 -44.42 22.77
C ASN A 28 7.21 -43.13 23.49
N ALA A 29 8.31 -43.14 24.26
CA ALA A 29 8.84 -41.94 24.89
C ALA A 29 9.32 -40.93 23.83
N ILE A 30 10.08 -41.35 22.81
CA ILE A 30 10.62 -40.48 21.75
C ILE A 30 9.51 -39.82 20.90
N ASN A 31 8.33 -40.45 20.78
CA ASN A 31 7.18 -39.92 20.03
C ASN A 31 6.25 -39.02 20.86
N ALA A 32 6.37 -39.01 22.19
CA ALA A 32 5.50 -38.24 23.10
C ALA A 32 5.64 -36.70 22.93
N ILE A 33 6.73 -36.22 22.34
CA ILE A 33 6.94 -34.77 22.10
C ILE A 33 5.92 -34.14 21.15
N ASN A 34 5.31 -34.92 20.25
CA ASN A 34 4.32 -34.42 19.30
C ASN A 34 2.99 -34.02 19.97
N ALA A 35 2.75 -34.46 21.21
CA ALA A 35 1.57 -34.11 22.00
C ALA A 35 1.78 -32.89 22.93
N ILE A 36 2.99 -32.31 22.95
CA ILE A 36 3.33 -31.19 23.83
C ILE A 36 2.89 -29.87 23.19
N SER A 37 2.12 -29.07 23.94
CA SER A 37 1.68 -27.73 23.53
C SER A 37 2.17 -26.60 24.45
N THR A 38 2.77 -26.94 25.60
CA THR A 38 3.19 -25.97 26.63
C THR A 38 4.64 -26.17 27.08
N MET A 39 5.28 -25.10 27.56
CA MET A 39 6.63 -25.16 28.13
C MET A 39 6.72 -26.01 29.40
N SER A 40 5.62 -26.14 30.17
CA SER A 40 5.57 -27.03 31.33
C SER A 40 5.68 -28.50 30.88
N GLY A 41 4.88 -28.89 29.88
CA GLY A 41 4.98 -30.23 29.27
C GLY A 41 6.36 -30.49 28.65
N LEU A 42 6.97 -29.48 28.02
CA LEU A 42 8.33 -29.60 27.47
C LEU A 42 9.37 -29.86 28.56
N ARG A 43 9.29 -29.18 29.71
CA ARG A 43 10.22 -29.38 30.84
C ARG A 43 10.07 -30.77 31.46
N GLN A 44 8.83 -31.27 31.59
CA GLN A 44 8.57 -32.65 32.03
C GLN A 44 9.17 -33.66 31.05
N TYR A 45 8.97 -33.45 29.75
CA TYR A 45 9.56 -34.30 28.74
C TYR A 45 11.09 -34.23 28.72
N HIS A 46 11.68 -33.04 28.88
CA HIS A 46 13.13 -32.90 29.03
C HIS A 46 13.65 -33.66 30.26
N SER A 47 12.95 -33.64 31.40
CA SER A 47 13.33 -34.44 32.57
C SER A 47 13.31 -35.94 32.31
N LEU A 48 12.35 -36.41 31.50
CA LEU A 48 12.30 -37.80 31.04
C LEU A 48 13.48 -38.13 30.13
N VAL A 49 13.83 -37.25 29.18
CA VAL A 49 15.00 -37.38 28.31
C VAL A 49 16.30 -37.51 29.11
N VAL A 50 16.45 -36.70 30.17
CA VAL A 50 17.59 -36.80 31.10
C VAL A 50 17.59 -38.14 31.84
N ARG A 51 16.43 -38.57 32.38
CA ARG A 51 16.29 -39.85 33.09
C ARG A 51 16.60 -41.06 32.19
N LEU A 52 16.28 -40.98 30.90
CA LEU A 52 16.55 -42.01 29.91
C LEU A 52 18.00 -41.97 29.38
N GLY A 53 18.84 -41.05 29.85
CA GLY A 53 20.22 -40.90 29.37
C GLY A 53 20.35 -40.39 27.94
N LEU A 54 19.30 -39.76 27.40
CA LEU A 54 19.22 -39.29 26.01
C LEU A 54 19.60 -37.80 25.87
N SER A 55 20.22 -37.20 26.89
CA SER A 55 20.57 -35.77 26.92
C SER A 55 21.66 -35.37 25.91
N SER A 56 22.43 -36.33 25.39
CA SER A 56 23.43 -36.13 24.32
C SER A 56 22.94 -36.61 22.94
N HIS A 57 21.72 -37.15 22.84
CA HIS A 57 21.19 -37.70 21.59
C HIS A 57 20.58 -36.58 20.73
N ASN A 58 21.31 -36.19 19.67
CA ASN A 58 20.96 -35.06 18.80
C ASN A 58 19.49 -35.08 18.31
N PRO A 59 18.93 -36.17 17.75
CA PRO A 59 17.54 -36.16 17.30
C PRO A 59 16.51 -35.85 18.40
N THR A 60 16.77 -36.29 19.63
CA THR A 60 15.85 -36.07 20.77
C THR A 60 15.94 -34.62 21.25
N VAL A 61 17.16 -34.10 21.39
CA VAL A 61 17.39 -32.72 21.85
C VAL A 61 17.05 -31.71 20.77
N ALA A 62 17.25 -32.03 19.49
CA ALA A 62 16.82 -31.22 18.36
C ALA A 62 15.30 -30.95 18.37
N ARG A 63 14.49 -31.94 18.73
CA ARG A 63 13.03 -31.75 18.85
C ARG A 63 12.67 -30.84 20.03
N LEU A 64 13.35 -30.99 21.16
CA LEU A 64 13.20 -30.08 22.31
C LEU A 64 13.54 -28.63 21.93
N ILE A 65 14.68 -28.43 21.25
CA ILE A 65 15.13 -27.13 20.76
C ILE A 65 14.14 -26.57 19.74
N LYS A 66 13.65 -27.38 18.80
CA LYS A 66 12.68 -26.95 17.78
C LYS A 66 11.39 -26.42 18.41
N PHE A 67 10.82 -27.13 19.39
CA PHE A 67 9.65 -26.64 20.11
C PHE A 67 9.98 -25.35 20.88
N ALA A 68 11.03 -25.35 21.69
CA ALA A 68 11.39 -24.21 22.51
C ALA A 68 11.71 -22.95 21.68
N ALA A 69 12.28 -23.11 20.48
CA ALA A 69 12.74 -22.00 19.67
C ALA A 69 11.72 -21.49 18.64
N LEU A 70 10.80 -22.36 18.16
CA LEU A 70 9.90 -22.01 17.04
C LEU A 70 8.41 -22.06 17.39
N SER A 71 8.01 -22.65 18.51
CA SER A 71 6.59 -22.70 18.91
C SER A 71 6.13 -21.35 19.46
N PRO A 72 4.86 -20.95 19.25
CA PRO A 72 4.31 -19.71 19.81
C PRO A 72 4.39 -19.62 21.33
N SER A 73 4.36 -20.78 22.01
CA SER A 73 4.51 -20.92 23.46
C SER A 73 5.96 -21.16 23.91
N GLY A 74 6.93 -21.09 23.00
CA GLY A 74 8.34 -21.44 23.23
C GLY A 74 9.13 -20.42 24.06
N ASP A 75 10.29 -20.85 24.55
CA ASP A 75 11.29 -20.03 25.25
C ASP A 75 12.65 -20.21 24.56
N LEU A 76 13.05 -19.23 23.76
CA LEU A 76 14.34 -19.23 23.06
C LEU A 76 15.52 -19.33 24.04
N SER A 77 15.41 -18.72 25.23
CA SER A 77 16.46 -18.81 26.26
C SER A 77 16.65 -20.23 26.75
N TYR A 78 15.56 -20.99 26.86
CA TYR A 78 15.60 -22.41 27.20
C TYR A 78 16.21 -23.25 26.08
N ALA A 79 15.86 -22.97 24.83
CA ALA A 79 16.47 -23.63 23.67
C ALA A 79 18.00 -23.41 23.63
N LEU A 80 18.46 -22.19 23.90
CA LEU A 80 19.88 -21.85 23.93
C LEU A 80 20.63 -22.52 25.09
N ARG A 81 19.99 -22.72 26.25
CA ARG A 81 20.57 -23.49 27.35
C ARG A 81 20.76 -24.96 26.98
N LEU A 82 19.75 -25.58 26.35
CA LEU A 82 19.87 -26.96 25.85
C LEU A 82 20.99 -27.10 24.84
N PHE A 83 21.11 -26.14 23.91
CA PHE A 83 22.18 -26.11 22.92
C PHE A 83 23.58 -26.07 23.56
N ARG A 84 23.79 -25.22 24.59
CA ARG A 84 25.08 -25.10 25.29
C ARG A 84 25.49 -26.38 26.04
N LEU A 85 24.54 -27.25 26.37
CA LEU A 85 24.81 -28.51 27.06
C LEU A 85 25.12 -29.67 26.09
N LEU A 86 24.94 -29.46 24.78
CA LEU A 86 25.23 -30.48 23.78
C LEU A 86 26.72 -30.49 23.40
N PRO A 87 27.41 -31.64 23.54
CA PRO A 87 28.84 -31.73 23.22
C PRO A 87 29.11 -31.69 21.71
N CYS A 88 28.26 -32.32 20.89
CA CYS A 88 28.45 -32.44 19.45
C CYS A 88 27.13 -32.16 18.68
N PRO A 89 26.65 -30.91 18.65
CA PRO A 89 25.42 -30.57 17.93
C PRO A 89 25.56 -30.79 16.42
N ASP A 90 24.52 -31.33 15.77
CA ASP A 90 24.49 -31.53 14.32
C ASP A 90 23.96 -30.32 13.55
N ALA A 91 24.06 -30.35 12.21
CA ALA A 91 23.62 -29.27 11.33
C ALA A 91 22.11 -28.96 11.48
N PHE A 92 21.27 -29.93 11.85
CA PHE A 92 19.84 -29.71 12.01
C PHE A 92 19.54 -28.80 13.22
N ILE A 93 20.27 -29.00 14.33
CA ILE A 93 20.17 -28.14 15.52
C ILE A 93 20.61 -26.71 15.19
N TYR A 94 21.74 -26.53 14.50
CA TYR A 94 22.19 -25.21 14.05
C TYR A 94 21.17 -24.52 13.14
N ASN A 95 20.66 -25.22 12.12
CA ASN A 95 19.66 -24.68 11.19
C ASN A 95 18.37 -24.28 11.90
N THR A 96 17.93 -25.06 12.90
CA THR A 96 16.76 -24.74 13.73
C THR A 96 16.98 -23.45 14.53
N LEU A 97 18.17 -23.26 15.09
CA LEU A 97 18.51 -22.03 15.82
C LEU A 97 18.65 -20.83 14.88
N PHE A 98 19.25 -20.99 13.69
CA PHE A 98 19.29 -19.92 12.68
C PHE A 98 17.88 -19.48 12.27
N LEU A 99 16.97 -20.44 12.04
CA LEU A 99 15.56 -20.15 11.74
C LEU A 99 14.89 -19.36 12.87
N ALA A 100 15.10 -19.76 14.12
CA ALA A 100 14.55 -19.04 15.29
C ALA A 100 15.09 -17.61 15.39
N LEU A 101 16.40 -17.43 15.23
CA LEU A 101 17.04 -16.12 15.25
C LEU A 101 16.56 -15.22 14.08
N SER A 102 16.30 -15.79 12.90
CA SER A 102 15.77 -15.05 11.76
C SER A 102 14.32 -14.57 11.96
N SER A 103 13.56 -15.28 12.79
CA SER A 103 12.15 -14.98 13.07
C SER A 103 11.96 -14.05 14.28
N HIS A 104 13.01 -13.87 15.10
CA HIS A 104 13.02 -12.98 16.27
C HIS A 104 14.15 -11.94 16.14
N PRO A 105 13.92 -10.84 15.40
CA PRO A 105 14.94 -9.81 15.16
C PRO A 105 15.22 -8.90 16.37
N SER A 106 14.61 -9.13 17.53
CA SER A 106 14.96 -8.39 18.75
C SER A 106 16.34 -8.81 19.25
N PRO A 107 17.17 -7.87 19.72
CA PRO A 107 18.45 -8.21 20.34
C PRO A 107 18.17 -8.99 21.62
N SER A 108 18.18 -10.33 21.54
CA SER A 108 18.07 -11.12 22.76
C SER A 108 19.29 -10.78 23.64
N PRO A 109 19.10 -10.59 24.96
CA PRO A 109 20.20 -10.28 25.90
C PRO A 109 21.23 -11.43 26.03
N LEU A 110 21.07 -12.53 25.28
CA LEU A 110 21.85 -13.77 25.41
C LEU A 110 23.03 -13.90 24.42
N SER A 111 23.47 -12.80 23.81
CA SER A 111 24.76 -12.68 23.12
C SER A 111 25.02 -13.62 21.93
N LEU A 112 24.02 -14.34 21.41
CA LEU A 112 24.23 -15.28 20.30
C LEU A 112 23.74 -14.67 18.98
N SER A 113 24.64 -14.01 18.26
CA SER A 113 24.38 -13.54 16.90
C SER A 113 24.44 -14.70 15.89
N PRO A 114 23.76 -14.60 14.73
CA PRO A 114 23.90 -15.57 13.64
C PRO A 114 25.36 -15.79 13.22
N SER A 115 26.19 -14.75 13.25
CA SER A 115 27.63 -14.83 12.96
C SER A 115 28.41 -15.66 13.98
N ARG A 116 28.13 -15.50 15.28
CA ARG A 116 28.77 -16.29 16.35
C ARG A 116 28.36 -17.75 16.29
N LEU A 117 27.08 -18.02 16.00
CA LEU A 117 26.58 -19.38 15.87
C LEU A 117 27.16 -20.09 14.62
N LEU A 118 27.34 -19.37 13.51
CA LEU A 118 28.04 -19.91 12.34
C LEU A 118 29.53 -20.18 12.62
N SER A 119 30.22 -19.27 13.32
CA SER A 119 31.59 -19.51 13.76
C SER A 119 31.69 -20.74 14.66
N HIS A 120 30.76 -20.91 15.60
CA HIS A 120 30.69 -22.10 16.47
C HIS A 120 30.48 -23.39 15.66
N MET A 121 29.58 -23.37 14.68
CA MET A 121 29.32 -24.49 13.76
C MET A 121 30.60 -24.91 13.02
N LEU A 122 31.32 -23.93 12.46
CA LEU A 122 32.57 -24.16 11.73
C LEU A 122 33.71 -24.64 12.64
N HIS A 123 33.83 -24.10 13.86
CA HIS A 123 34.81 -24.56 14.85
C HIS A 123 34.60 -26.00 15.29
N HIS A 124 33.36 -26.48 15.33
CA HIS A 124 33.02 -27.88 15.62
C HIS A 124 33.07 -28.78 14.36
N SER A 125 33.63 -28.28 13.25
CA SER A 125 33.74 -29.01 11.98
C SER A 125 32.39 -29.50 11.42
N VAL A 126 31.28 -28.81 11.77
CA VAL A 126 29.97 -29.10 11.21
C VAL A 126 29.83 -28.28 9.92
N SER A 127 29.73 -28.96 8.77
CA SER A 127 29.64 -28.27 7.48
C SER A 127 28.29 -27.59 7.29
N PRO A 128 28.25 -26.30 6.88
CA PRO A 128 27.04 -25.68 6.36
C PRO A 128 26.47 -26.49 5.20
N ASN A 129 25.15 -26.48 5.08
CA ASN A 129 24.41 -27.11 3.99
C ASN A 129 23.41 -26.13 3.36
N HIS A 130 22.67 -26.59 2.34
CA HIS A 130 21.71 -25.75 1.62
C HIS A 130 20.57 -25.19 2.51
N PHE A 131 20.32 -25.78 3.68
CA PHE A 131 19.36 -25.26 4.65
C PHE A 131 19.95 -24.22 5.62
N THR A 132 21.28 -24.07 5.66
CA THR A 132 21.98 -23.14 6.56
C THR A 132 21.91 -21.69 6.06
N PHE A 133 22.10 -21.45 4.78
CA PHE A 133 22.19 -20.09 4.22
C PHE A 133 20.88 -19.29 4.18
N PRO A 134 19.71 -19.86 3.83
CA PRO A 134 18.45 -19.11 3.76
C PRO A 134 18.09 -18.36 5.06
N PRO A 135 18.07 -18.99 6.25
CA PRO A 135 17.75 -18.28 7.49
C PRO A 135 18.83 -17.26 7.86
N LEU A 136 20.10 -17.51 7.51
CA LEU A 136 21.18 -16.55 7.70
C LEU A 136 20.93 -15.29 6.84
N LEU A 137 20.82 -15.45 5.52
CA LEU A 137 20.71 -14.35 4.55
C LEU A 137 19.51 -13.43 4.78
N ARG A 138 18.40 -13.93 5.35
CA ARG A 138 17.20 -13.13 5.63
C ARG A 138 17.36 -12.10 6.75
N ALA A 139 18.32 -12.30 7.65
CA ALA A 139 18.47 -11.50 8.87
C ALA A 139 19.87 -10.89 9.01
N THR A 140 20.62 -10.77 7.91
CA THR A 140 22.00 -10.27 7.92
C THR A 140 22.11 -8.81 7.51
N SER A 141 23.02 -8.07 8.14
CA SER A 141 23.57 -6.83 7.60
C SER A 141 24.34 -7.08 6.29
N LEU A 142 24.36 -6.12 5.37
CA LEU A 142 25.07 -6.24 4.08
C LEU A 142 26.54 -6.70 4.19
N PRO A 143 27.38 -6.22 5.13
CA PRO A 143 28.76 -6.72 5.26
C PRO A 143 28.83 -8.21 5.56
N PHE A 144 28.00 -8.69 6.49
CA PHE A 144 27.92 -10.11 6.83
C PHE A 144 27.29 -10.93 5.68
N GLY A 145 26.28 -10.37 4.99
CA GLY A 145 25.70 -10.98 3.79
C GLY A 145 26.73 -11.19 2.67
N ARG A 146 27.66 -10.24 2.45
CA ARG A 146 28.77 -10.40 1.50
C ARG A 146 29.75 -11.50 1.91
N GLN A 147 30.06 -11.63 3.21
CA GLN A 147 30.88 -12.75 3.70
C GLN A 147 30.19 -14.10 3.48
N LEU A 148 28.88 -14.17 3.73
CA LEU A 148 28.08 -15.37 3.45
C LEU A 148 28.05 -15.70 1.97
N HIS A 149 27.92 -14.70 1.09
CA HIS A 149 28.01 -14.90 -0.36
C HIS A 149 29.37 -15.52 -0.74
N SER A 150 30.48 -14.98 -0.23
CA SER A 150 31.80 -15.58 -0.46
C SER A 150 31.91 -17.01 0.07
N LEU A 151 31.30 -17.29 1.23
CA LEU A 151 31.29 -18.64 1.82
C LEU A 151 30.46 -19.63 0.98
N ILE A 152 29.28 -19.22 0.49
CA ILE A 152 28.44 -20.01 -0.42
C ILE A 152 29.24 -20.41 -1.66
N TYR A 153 29.99 -19.47 -2.24
CA TYR A 153 30.83 -19.75 -3.40
C TYR A 153 31.98 -20.72 -3.06
N LYS A 154 32.70 -20.48 -1.94
CA LYS A 154 33.80 -21.34 -1.49
C LYS A 154 33.38 -22.78 -1.20
N LEU A 155 32.16 -22.97 -0.71
CA LEU A 155 31.61 -24.30 -0.40
C LEU A 155 30.92 -24.97 -1.60
N GLY A 156 30.99 -24.37 -2.80
CA GLY A 156 30.44 -24.96 -4.02
C GLY A 156 28.92 -24.85 -4.17
N PHE A 157 28.25 -23.98 -3.39
CA PHE A 157 26.81 -23.76 -3.46
C PHE A 157 26.41 -22.65 -4.44
N SER A 158 27.32 -22.17 -5.31
CA SER A 158 27.03 -21.10 -6.27
C SER A 158 26.04 -21.51 -7.35
N SER A 159 25.98 -22.80 -7.70
CA SER A 159 25.03 -23.35 -8.68
C SER A 159 23.66 -23.66 -8.06
N ASP A 160 23.54 -23.74 -6.73
CA ASP A 160 22.29 -24.05 -6.03
C ASP A 160 21.26 -22.92 -6.21
N SER A 161 20.11 -23.23 -6.79
CA SER A 161 19.06 -22.23 -7.08
C SER A 161 18.50 -21.61 -5.79
N PHE A 162 18.43 -22.38 -4.72
CA PHE A 162 17.89 -21.91 -3.45
C PHE A 162 18.83 -20.91 -2.75
N ALA A 163 20.13 -21.21 -2.66
CA ALA A 163 21.13 -20.28 -2.15
C ALA A 163 21.17 -18.99 -2.99
N ARG A 164 21.13 -19.12 -4.32
CA ARG A 164 21.08 -17.98 -5.25
C ARG A 164 19.86 -17.09 -5.03
N ASN A 165 18.65 -17.67 -4.96
CA ASN A 165 17.42 -16.92 -4.77
C ASN A 165 17.39 -16.16 -3.43
N ASN A 166 17.99 -16.72 -2.38
CA ASN A 166 18.15 -16.02 -1.10
C ASN A 166 19.21 -14.91 -1.17
N LEU A 167 20.29 -15.08 -1.95
CA LEU A 167 21.28 -14.02 -2.19
C LEU A 167 20.67 -12.84 -2.97
N LEU A 168 19.88 -13.12 -4.00
CA LEU A 168 19.14 -12.09 -4.74
C LEU A 168 18.23 -11.29 -3.80
N CYS A 169 17.42 -12.00 -2.99
CA CYS A 169 16.58 -11.36 -1.97
C CYS A 169 17.40 -10.47 -1.02
N MET A 170 18.53 -10.95 -0.50
CA MET A 170 19.38 -10.22 0.44
C MET A 170 19.93 -8.92 -0.16
N TYR A 171 20.47 -8.97 -1.39
CA TYR A 171 21.00 -7.78 -2.07
C TYR A 171 19.89 -6.76 -2.39
N LEU A 172 18.72 -7.23 -2.84
CA LEU A 172 17.59 -6.36 -3.15
C LEU A 172 17.01 -5.68 -1.89
N GLN A 173 16.86 -6.44 -0.79
CA GLN A 173 16.42 -5.89 0.51
C GLN A 173 17.44 -4.89 1.09
N SER A 174 18.73 -5.08 0.78
CA SER A 174 19.81 -4.18 1.18
C SER A 174 19.98 -2.95 0.26
N GLY A 175 19.05 -2.72 -0.68
CA GLY A 175 19.13 -1.58 -1.60
C GLY A 175 20.25 -1.67 -2.64
N CYS A 176 20.74 -2.87 -2.96
CA CYS A 176 21.86 -3.10 -3.87
C CYS A 176 21.42 -3.90 -5.13
N PRO A 177 20.50 -3.37 -5.97
CA PRO A 177 19.95 -4.12 -7.11
C PRO A 177 21.01 -4.51 -8.17
N TYR A 178 22.06 -3.69 -8.36
CA TYR A 178 23.14 -4.03 -9.29
C TYR A 178 24.02 -5.19 -8.81
N ASP A 179 24.23 -5.32 -7.50
CA ASP A 179 24.93 -6.49 -6.96
C ASP A 179 24.05 -7.76 -7.09
N ALA A 180 22.73 -7.62 -6.97
CA ALA A 180 21.80 -8.71 -7.29
C ALA A 180 21.88 -9.11 -8.77
N CYS A 181 22.01 -8.15 -9.70
CA CYS A 181 22.23 -8.45 -11.12
C CYS A 181 23.50 -9.27 -11.37
N LYS A 182 24.61 -8.97 -10.67
CA LYS A 182 25.84 -9.76 -10.81
C LYS A 182 25.62 -11.21 -10.39
N VAL A 183 24.89 -11.44 -9.30
CA VAL A 183 24.52 -12.79 -8.85
C VAL A 183 23.59 -13.47 -9.84
N PHE A 184 22.64 -12.72 -10.40
CA PHE A 184 21.66 -13.22 -11.35
C PHE A 184 22.32 -13.67 -12.67
N TYR A 185 23.19 -12.83 -13.25
CA TYR A 185 23.86 -13.13 -14.52
C TYR A 185 25.10 -14.03 -14.39
N ALA A 186 25.54 -14.35 -13.17
CA ALA A 186 26.65 -15.30 -12.96
C ALA A 186 26.30 -16.75 -13.35
N SER A 187 25.01 -17.06 -13.57
CA SER A 187 24.51 -18.38 -13.95
C SER A 187 23.54 -18.25 -15.13
N LEU A 188 23.66 -19.13 -16.12
CA LEU A 188 22.74 -19.16 -17.27
C LEU A 188 21.39 -19.80 -16.93
N ASP A 189 21.34 -20.67 -15.91
CA ASP A 189 20.14 -21.44 -15.54
C ASP A 189 19.36 -20.79 -14.37
N CYS A 190 18.82 -19.59 -14.60
CA CYS A 190 17.94 -18.94 -13.63
C CYS A 190 16.51 -19.48 -13.68
N ASP A 191 16.04 -20.00 -12.54
CA ASP A 191 14.65 -20.46 -12.40
C ASP A 191 13.67 -19.28 -12.39
N ILE A 192 12.38 -19.57 -12.59
CA ILE A 192 11.32 -18.55 -12.61
C ILE A 192 11.25 -17.73 -11.31
N VAL A 193 11.71 -18.31 -10.19
CA VAL A 193 11.75 -17.63 -8.89
C VAL A 193 12.84 -16.56 -8.88
N ALA A 194 14.03 -16.84 -9.43
CA ALA A 194 15.10 -15.85 -9.60
C ALA A 194 14.62 -14.66 -10.44
N TRP A 195 14.03 -14.93 -11.60
CA TRP A 195 13.48 -13.90 -12.49
C TRP A 195 12.42 -13.04 -11.78
N THR A 196 11.44 -13.68 -11.14
CA THR A 196 10.36 -12.98 -10.43
C THR A 196 10.89 -12.16 -9.25
N THR A 197 11.93 -12.65 -8.57
CA THR A 197 12.60 -11.95 -7.47
C THR A 197 13.27 -10.67 -7.97
N MET A 198 13.96 -10.73 -9.11
CA MET A 198 14.58 -9.55 -9.73
C MET A 198 13.52 -8.51 -10.15
N VAL A 199 12.46 -8.93 -10.85
CA VAL A 199 11.35 -8.04 -11.25
C VAL A 199 10.73 -7.34 -10.04
N THR A 200 10.44 -8.09 -8.98
CA THR A 200 9.89 -7.54 -7.73
C THR A 200 10.86 -6.56 -7.07
N GLY A 201 12.15 -6.90 -7.03
CA GLY A 201 13.17 -6.09 -6.40
C GLY A 201 13.42 -4.77 -7.12
N PHE A 202 13.51 -4.79 -8.45
CA PHE A 202 13.62 -3.58 -9.27
C PHE A 202 12.39 -2.69 -9.12
N SER A 203 11.19 -3.28 -9.11
CA SER A 203 9.94 -2.53 -8.88
C SER A 203 9.95 -1.81 -7.53
N LYS A 204 10.36 -2.50 -6.46
CA LYS A 204 10.48 -1.92 -5.11
C LYS A 204 11.57 -0.85 -4.99
N ALA A 205 12.60 -0.91 -5.82
CA ALA A 205 13.66 0.09 -5.90
C ALA A 205 13.25 1.33 -6.73
N GLY A 206 12.02 1.39 -7.26
CA GLY A 206 11.56 2.46 -8.15
C GLY A 206 12.12 2.39 -9.58
N LEU A 207 12.86 1.33 -9.91
CA LEU A 207 13.48 1.12 -11.22
C LEU A 207 12.54 0.32 -12.13
N ILE A 208 11.35 0.88 -12.37
CA ILE A 208 10.24 0.16 -13.01
C ILE A 208 10.55 -0.25 -14.47
N ASP A 209 11.29 0.57 -15.20
CA ASP A 209 11.69 0.27 -16.58
C ASP A 209 12.62 -0.94 -16.66
N HIS A 210 13.53 -1.08 -15.68
CA HIS A 210 14.40 -2.25 -15.58
C HIS A 210 13.60 -3.51 -15.21
N ALA A 211 12.60 -3.37 -14.32
CA ALA A 211 11.69 -4.46 -13.99
C ALA A 211 10.89 -4.93 -15.22
N ARG A 212 10.36 -4.00 -16.02
CA ARG A 212 9.68 -4.29 -17.28
C ARG A 212 10.59 -5.00 -18.26
N ALA A 213 11.78 -4.45 -18.52
CA ALA A 213 12.73 -5.05 -19.45
C ALA A 213 13.08 -6.49 -19.06
N LEU A 214 13.33 -6.75 -17.77
CA LEU A 214 13.55 -8.11 -17.29
C LEU A 214 12.33 -9.00 -17.50
N PHE A 215 11.13 -8.53 -17.16
CA PHE A 215 9.89 -9.25 -17.37
C PHE A 215 9.67 -9.62 -18.84
N ASP A 216 10.03 -8.74 -19.79
CA ASP A 216 9.95 -8.98 -21.24
C ASP A 216 10.94 -10.03 -21.74
N THR A 217 12.08 -10.17 -21.07
CA THR A 217 13.10 -11.18 -21.41
C THR A 217 12.91 -12.52 -20.72
N MET A 218 11.92 -12.66 -19.82
CA MET A 218 11.67 -13.92 -19.11
C MET A 218 11.36 -15.07 -20.09
N PRO A 219 12.10 -16.19 -20.03
CA PRO A 219 11.85 -17.35 -20.90
C PRO A 219 10.46 -17.97 -20.68
N GLU A 220 10.06 -18.06 -19.41
CA GLU A 220 8.75 -18.55 -18.99
C GLU A 220 8.13 -17.57 -18.00
N ARG A 221 6.82 -17.37 -18.11
CA ARG A 221 6.04 -16.51 -17.22
C ARG A 221 4.92 -17.31 -16.58
N ASN A 222 4.76 -17.16 -15.28
CA ASN A 222 3.67 -17.76 -14.53
C ASN A 222 2.85 -16.67 -13.84
N LEU A 223 1.76 -17.06 -13.20
CA LEU A 223 0.85 -16.13 -12.53
C LEU A 223 1.56 -15.25 -11.48
N VAL A 224 2.63 -15.74 -10.85
CA VAL A 224 3.40 -14.99 -9.86
C VAL A 224 4.25 -13.90 -10.53
N SER A 225 4.91 -14.20 -11.65
CA SER A 225 5.68 -13.20 -12.39
C SER A 225 4.78 -12.11 -12.98
N TRP A 226 3.61 -12.48 -13.51
CA TRP A 226 2.61 -11.52 -13.98
C TRP A 226 2.13 -10.61 -12.85
N ASN A 227 1.76 -11.18 -11.71
CA ASN A 227 1.34 -10.39 -10.55
C ASN A 227 2.47 -9.48 -10.04
N ALA A 228 3.72 -9.94 -10.05
CA ALA A 228 4.86 -9.14 -9.60
C ALA A 228 5.01 -7.86 -10.44
N MET A 229 4.90 -7.97 -11.76
CA MET A 229 4.99 -6.81 -12.66
C MET A 229 3.76 -5.91 -12.57
N ILE A 230 2.54 -6.47 -12.54
CA ILE A 230 1.29 -5.68 -12.38
C ILE A 230 1.31 -4.92 -11.05
N ALA A 231 1.66 -5.58 -9.94
CA ALA A 231 1.77 -4.94 -8.63
C ALA A 231 2.89 -3.90 -8.61
N GLY A 232 4.01 -4.14 -9.31
CA GLY A 232 5.08 -3.17 -9.49
C GLY A 232 4.60 -1.88 -10.16
N TYR A 233 3.82 -2.00 -11.25
CA TYR A 233 3.22 -0.84 -11.90
C TYR A 233 2.25 -0.07 -11.00
N VAL A 234 1.40 -0.78 -10.26
CA VAL A 234 0.47 -0.16 -9.30
C VAL A 234 1.23 0.61 -8.21
N GLN A 235 2.32 0.04 -7.68
CA GLN A 235 3.17 0.70 -6.68
C GLN A 235 3.88 1.94 -7.24
N ALA A 236 4.21 1.94 -8.53
CA ALA A 236 4.79 3.08 -9.22
C ALA A 236 3.77 4.14 -9.67
N GLY A 237 2.46 3.93 -9.42
CA GLY A 237 1.39 4.83 -9.89
C GLY A 237 1.09 4.73 -11.39
N LEU A 238 1.69 3.76 -12.08
CA LEU A 238 1.52 3.48 -13.52
C LEU A 238 0.30 2.58 -13.75
N PHE A 239 -0.88 3.10 -13.38
CA PHE A 239 -2.10 2.30 -13.34
C PHE A 239 -2.57 1.84 -14.72
N LYS A 240 -2.34 2.65 -15.77
CA LYS A 240 -2.76 2.30 -17.13
C LYS A 240 -1.95 1.11 -17.65
N GLU A 241 -0.64 1.18 -17.47
CA GLU A 241 0.31 0.12 -17.81
C GLU A 241 0.01 -1.18 -17.05
N ALA A 242 -0.45 -1.08 -15.80
CA ALA A 242 -0.92 -2.23 -15.02
C ALA A 242 -2.16 -2.90 -15.64
N LEU A 243 -3.14 -2.11 -16.11
CA LEU A 243 -4.35 -2.62 -16.77
C LEU A 243 -4.04 -3.18 -18.16
N ASP A 244 -3.21 -2.50 -18.95
CA ASP A 244 -2.77 -2.97 -20.26
C ASP A 244 -2.02 -4.32 -20.14
N LEU A 245 -1.18 -4.46 -19.11
CA LEU A 245 -0.49 -5.72 -18.84
C LEU A 245 -1.44 -6.82 -18.38
N PHE A 246 -2.45 -6.47 -17.60
CA PHE A 246 -3.50 -7.41 -17.22
C PHE A 246 -4.28 -7.93 -18.44
N ASP A 247 -4.56 -7.07 -19.41
CA ASP A 247 -5.25 -7.47 -20.64
C ASP A 247 -4.40 -8.40 -21.50
N GLN A 248 -3.07 -8.16 -21.56
CA GLN A 248 -2.13 -9.11 -22.17
C GLN A 248 -2.13 -10.46 -21.44
N MET A 249 -2.16 -10.46 -20.11
CA MET A 249 -2.24 -11.69 -19.30
C MET A 249 -3.53 -12.48 -19.61
N GLN A 250 -4.68 -11.79 -19.71
CA GLN A 250 -5.95 -12.41 -20.06
C GLN A 250 -5.97 -12.95 -21.49
N ALA A 251 -5.38 -12.22 -22.45
CA ALA A 251 -5.28 -12.66 -23.84
C ALA A 251 -4.46 -13.95 -24.00
N GLN A 252 -3.54 -14.23 -23.07
CA GLN A 252 -2.79 -15.49 -23.00
C GLN A 252 -3.54 -16.62 -22.28
N GLY A 253 -4.81 -16.41 -21.92
CA GLY A 253 -5.63 -17.41 -21.23
C GLY A 253 -5.23 -17.66 -19.77
N ILE A 254 -4.41 -16.78 -19.16
CA ILE A 254 -3.95 -16.97 -17.79
C ILE A 254 -5.03 -16.49 -16.83
N GLU A 255 -5.49 -17.40 -15.98
CA GLU A 255 -6.56 -17.11 -15.04
C GLU A 255 -6.12 -16.22 -13.88
N ILE A 256 -7.02 -15.32 -13.47
CA ILE A 256 -6.79 -14.45 -12.31
C ILE A 256 -6.83 -15.26 -11.01
N ASN A 257 -6.01 -14.85 -10.05
CA ASN A 257 -6.17 -15.25 -8.64
C ASN A 257 -6.47 -14.02 -7.77
N LYS A 258 -6.64 -14.25 -6.47
CA LYS A 258 -6.91 -13.18 -5.50
C LYS A 258 -5.84 -12.07 -5.45
N TYR A 259 -4.58 -12.38 -5.75
CA TYR A 259 -3.49 -11.41 -5.70
C TYR A 259 -3.51 -10.49 -6.93
N VAL A 260 -3.65 -11.08 -8.12
CA VAL A 260 -3.83 -10.31 -9.36
C VAL A 260 -5.10 -9.47 -9.28
N GLY A 261 -6.21 -10.07 -8.82
CA GLY A 261 -7.48 -9.36 -8.63
C GLY A 261 -7.33 -8.13 -7.73
N ALA A 262 -6.63 -8.26 -6.60
CA ALA A 262 -6.38 -7.12 -5.71
C ALA A 262 -5.50 -6.03 -6.38
N SER A 263 -4.45 -6.42 -7.10
CA SER A 263 -3.56 -5.47 -7.80
C SER A 263 -4.33 -4.71 -8.90
N VAL A 264 -5.13 -5.40 -9.72
CA VAL A 264 -5.90 -4.80 -10.82
C VAL A 264 -7.03 -3.91 -10.30
N LEU A 265 -7.74 -4.33 -9.25
CA LEU A 265 -8.74 -3.49 -8.58
C LEU A 265 -8.10 -2.22 -8.02
N SER A 266 -6.87 -2.31 -7.49
CA SER A 266 -6.12 -1.14 -7.02
C SER A 266 -5.78 -0.19 -8.18
N ALA A 267 -5.39 -0.71 -9.35
CA ALA A 267 -5.22 0.10 -10.56
C ALA A 267 -6.52 0.80 -10.97
N CYS A 268 -7.66 0.10 -10.90
CA CYS A 268 -8.98 0.67 -11.18
C CYS A 268 -9.30 1.85 -10.24
N THR A 269 -8.95 1.74 -8.95
CA THR A 269 -9.13 2.84 -7.99
C THR A 269 -8.33 4.09 -8.36
N GLY A 270 -7.14 3.92 -8.95
CA GLY A 270 -6.27 5.01 -9.36
C GLY A 270 -6.80 5.79 -10.56
N LEU A 271 -7.36 5.08 -11.54
CA LEU A 271 -7.90 5.66 -12.77
C LEU A 271 -9.39 6.02 -12.69
N GLY A 272 -10.10 5.50 -11.70
CA GLY A 272 -11.56 5.64 -11.59
C GLY A 272 -12.32 4.82 -12.63
N THR A 273 -11.78 3.67 -13.06
CA THR A 273 -12.38 2.78 -14.07
C THR A 273 -13.37 1.81 -13.40
N LEU A 274 -14.63 2.20 -13.32
CA LEU A 274 -15.71 1.41 -12.73
C LEU A 274 -16.05 0.17 -13.56
N GLU A 275 -16.17 0.30 -14.89
CA GLU A 275 -16.58 -0.81 -15.75
C GLU A 275 -15.55 -1.95 -15.68
N LYS A 276 -14.25 -1.60 -15.75
CA LYS A 276 -13.17 -2.57 -15.54
C LYS A 276 -13.24 -3.20 -14.14
N GLY A 277 -13.47 -2.40 -13.10
CA GLY A 277 -13.59 -2.90 -11.72
C GLY A 277 -14.74 -3.90 -11.56
N GLU A 278 -15.89 -3.63 -12.18
CA GLU A 278 -17.06 -4.52 -12.19
C GLU A 278 -16.81 -5.80 -12.97
N PHE A 279 -16.10 -5.71 -14.10
CA PHE A 279 -15.66 -6.89 -14.84
C PHE A 279 -14.80 -7.81 -13.95
N ILE A 280 -13.82 -7.23 -13.21
CA ILE A 280 -12.98 -8.02 -12.29
C ILE A 280 -13.79 -8.61 -11.13
N HIS A 281 -14.73 -7.85 -10.55
CA HIS A 281 -15.62 -8.37 -9.51
C HIS A 281 -16.45 -9.56 -10.02
N THR A 282 -16.99 -9.46 -11.24
CA THR A 282 -17.72 -10.56 -11.89
C THR A 282 -16.82 -11.79 -12.09
N GLN A 283 -15.57 -11.61 -12.51
CA GLN A 283 -14.59 -12.70 -12.63
C GLN A 283 -14.29 -13.36 -11.27
N ILE A 284 -14.16 -12.58 -10.20
CA ILE A 284 -13.95 -13.10 -8.84
C ILE A 284 -15.13 -13.98 -8.41
N GLN A 285 -16.36 -13.54 -8.69
CA GLN A 285 -17.58 -14.29 -8.37
C GLN A 285 -17.73 -15.55 -9.20
N SER A 286 -17.58 -15.46 -10.53
CA SER A 286 -17.78 -16.59 -11.45
C SER A 286 -16.78 -17.72 -11.22
N LYS A 287 -15.51 -17.37 -10.91
CA LYS A 287 -14.45 -18.33 -10.57
C LYS A 287 -14.46 -18.76 -9.10
N ARG A 288 -15.44 -18.31 -8.30
CA ARG A 288 -15.59 -18.62 -6.87
C ARG A 288 -14.31 -18.31 -6.06
N ILE A 289 -13.62 -17.22 -6.41
CA ILE A 289 -12.43 -16.79 -5.68
C ILE A 289 -12.87 -16.26 -4.32
N LYS A 290 -12.42 -16.93 -3.25
CA LYS A 290 -12.77 -16.55 -1.87
C LYS A 290 -12.30 -15.13 -1.56
N LEU A 291 -13.25 -14.28 -1.17
CA LEU A 291 -12.96 -12.94 -0.63
C LEU A 291 -12.34 -13.10 0.77
N ASP A 292 -11.01 -13.05 0.83
CA ASP A 292 -10.34 -12.81 2.10
C ASP A 292 -10.42 -11.32 2.49
N SER A 293 -9.99 -11.00 3.71
CA SER A 293 -10.03 -9.64 4.24
C SER A 293 -9.42 -8.60 3.30
N LYS A 294 -8.32 -8.95 2.63
CA LYS A 294 -7.55 -8.01 1.83
C LYS A 294 -8.29 -7.75 0.52
N LEU A 295 -8.70 -8.82 -0.16
CA LEU A 295 -9.47 -8.70 -1.41
C LEU A 295 -10.81 -8.01 -1.20
N ALA A 296 -11.54 -8.34 -0.11
CA ALA A 296 -12.79 -7.67 0.25
C ALA A 296 -12.59 -6.17 0.49
N THR A 297 -11.55 -5.78 1.24
CA THR A 297 -11.23 -4.36 1.49
C THR A 297 -10.90 -3.64 0.18
N THR A 298 -10.08 -4.24 -0.69
CA THR A 298 -9.73 -3.64 -1.99
C THR A 298 -10.93 -3.50 -2.92
N LEU A 299 -11.85 -4.46 -2.91
CA LEU A 299 -13.07 -4.38 -3.71
C LEU A 299 -14.01 -3.27 -3.25
N ILE A 300 -14.19 -3.12 -1.93
CA ILE A 300 -14.95 -2.01 -1.34
C ILE A 300 -14.29 -0.67 -1.68
N ASP A 301 -12.96 -0.56 -1.50
CA ASP A 301 -12.20 0.66 -1.81
C ASP A 301 -12.33 1.05 -3.28
N MET A 302 -12.33 0.06 -4.18
CA MET A 302 -12.56 0.27 -5.61
C MET A 302 -13.92 0.88 -5.89
N TYR A 303 -15.00 0.30 -5.35
CA TYR A 303 -16.34 0.87 -5.57
C TYR A 303 -16.50 2.28 -4.99
N CYS A 304 -15.97 2.52 -3.78
CA CYS A 304 -15.92 3.87 -3.20
C CYS A 304 -15.16 4.85 -4.11
N LYS A 305 -13.94 4.51 -4.52
CA LYS A 305 -13.06 5.41 -5.30
C LYS A 305 -13.39 5.51 -6.79
N CYS A 306 -14.26 4.64 -7.31
CA CYS A 306 -14.83 4.72 -8.65
C CYS A 306 -16.22 5.39 -8.67
N GLY A 307 -16.69 5.90 -7.52
CA GLY A 307 -17.94 6.67 -7.46
C GLY A 307 -19.21 5.83 -7.52
N CYS A 308 -19.19 4.60 -7.01
CA CYS A 308 -20.35 3.72 -6.88
C CYS A 308 -20.46 3.21 -5.44
N LEU A 309 -20.85 4.10 -4.54
CA LEU A 309 -20.90 3.84 -3.10
C LEU A 309 -21.94 2.76 -2.75
N GLU A 310 -23.01 2.64 -3.54
CA GLU A 310 -24.08 1.68 -3.37
C GLU A 310 -23.56 0.24 -3.45
N LYS A 311 -22.78 -0.08 -4.49
CA LYS A 311 -22.14 -1.41 -4.63
C LYS A 311 -21.10 -1.66 -3.54
N ALA A 312 -20.41 -0.61 -3.06
CA ALA A 312 -19.50 -0.74 -1.91
C ALA A 312 -20.26 -1.19 -0.65
N ILE A 313 -21.42 -0.59 -0.38
CA ILE A 313 -22.31 -0.95 0.74
C ILE A 313 -22.82 -2.38 0.60
N GLU A 314 -23.24 -2.79 -0.61
CA GLU A 314 -23.68 -4.17 -0.88
C GLU A 314 -22.59 -5.19 -0.56
N VAL A 315 -21.37 -4.98 -1.09
CA VAL A 315 -20.22 -5.85 -0.82
C VAL A 315 -19.94 -5.89 0.67
N PHE A 316 -19.88 -4.73 1.33
CA PHE A 316 -19.60 -4.65 2.76
C PHE A 316 -20.65 -5.39 3.63
N ASN A 317 -21.93 -5.23 3.31
CA ASN A 317 -23.02 -5.87 4.03
C ASN A 317 -23.02 -7.39 3.82
N SER A 318 -22.64 -7.86 2.63
CA SER A 318 -22.56 -9.30 2.32
C SER A 318 -21.42 -10.04 3.04
N LEU A 319 -20.47 -9.34 3.65
CA LEU A 319 -19.34 -9.97 4.34
C LEU A 319 -19.81 -10.72 5.60
N PRO A 320 -19.44 -12.01 5.76
CA PRO A 320 -19.83 -12.81 6.93
C PRO A 320 -19.17 -12.33 8.22
N ALA A 321 -17.96 -11.77 8.12
CA ALA A 321 -17.25 -11.16 9.23
C ALA A 321 -16.53 -9.90 8.71
N LYS A 322 -16.88 -8.75 9.30
CA LYS A 322 -16.26 -7.46 8.98
C LYS A 322 -15.01 -7.29 9.84
N LYS A 323 -13.91 -6.92 9.20
CA LYS A 323 -12.63 -6.63 9.87
C LYS A 323 -12.42 -5.12 9.97
N LEU A 324 -11.51 -4.71 10.85
CA LEU A 324 -11.13 -3.30 11.02
C LEU A 324 -10.84 -2.60 9.68
N SER A 325 -10.10 -3.26 8.78
CA SER A 325 -9.79 -2.72 7.46
C SER A 325 -11.04 -2.44 6.60
N THR A 326 -12.05 -3.31 6.64
CA THR A 326 -13.30 -3.11 5.89
C THR A 326 -14.18 -2.03 6.50
N TRP A 327 -14.18 -1.89 7.84
CA TRP A 327 -14.86 -0.78 8.52
C TRP A 327 -14.21 0.56 8.16
N ASN A 328 -12.90 0.67 8.30
CA ASN A 328 -12.14 1.87 7.94
C ASN A 328 -12.37 2.25 6.48
N CYS A 329 -12.38 1.27 5.58
CA CYS A 329 -12.66 1.50 4.16
C CYS A 329 -14.05 2.08 3.91
N MET A 330 -15.09 1.60 4.62
CA MET A 330 -16.44 2.15 4.48
C MET A 330 -16.57 3.55 5.10
N ILE A 331 -16.01 3.78 6.29
CA ILE A 331 -16.03 5.10 6.94
C ILE A 331 -15.34 6.13 6.02
N GLY A 332 -14.14 5.79 5.52
CA GLY A 332 -13.41 6.62 4.56
C GLY A 332 -14.17 6.80 3.23
N GLY A 333 -14.86 5.77 2.74
CA GLY A 333 -15.73 5.84 1.58
C GLY A 333 -16.85 6.87 1.73
N PHE A 334 -17.60 6.83 2.84
CA PHE A 334 -18.61 7.85 3.13
C PHE A 334 -17.99 9.25 3.28
N ALA A 335 -16.81 9.33 3.91
CA ALA A 335 -16.09 10.60 4.12
C ALA A 335 -15.72 11.31 2.80
N ILE A 336 -15.11 10.61 1.85
CA ILE A 336 -14.74 11.19 0.55
C ILE A 336 -15.96 11.51 -0.32
N HIS A 337 -17.12 10.89 -0.06
CA HIS A 337 -18.39 11.23 -0.69
C HIS A 337 -19.13 12.42 -0.03
N GLY A 338 -18.56 13.01 1.03
CA GLY A 338 -19.20 14.11 1.77
C GLY A 338 -20.40 13.68 2.62
N ARG A 339 -20.51 12.39 2.94
CA ARG A 339 -21.60 11.76 3.70
C ARG A 339 -21.17 11.55 5.16
N GLY A 340 -20.74 12.62 5.83
CA GLY A 340 -20.09 12.54 7.13
C GLY A 340 -20.97 11.98 8.25
N ILE A 341 -22.28 12.25 8.22
CA ILE A 341 -23.24 11.67 9.18
C ILE A 341 -23.31 10.15 9.04
N ASP A 342 -23.36 9.65 7.81
CA ASP A 342 -23.37 8.21 7.53
C ASP A 342 -22.04 7.56 7.94
N ALA A 343 -20.90 8.24 7.71
CA ALA A 343 -19.60 7.77 8.17
C ALA A 343 -19.55 7.62 9.70
N ILE A 344 -20.07 8.59 10.45
CA ILE A 344 -20.19 8.53 11.90
C ILE A 344 -21.12 7.38 12.33
N GLN A 345 -22.22 7.15 11.60
CA GLN A 345 -23.11 6.03 11.90
C GLN A 345 -22.43 4.68 11.70
N VAL A 346 -21.64 4.53 10.63
CA VAL A 346 -20.83 3.33 10.38
C VAL A 346 -19.79 3.14 11.51
N PHE A 347 -19.15 4.21 11.97
CA PHE A 347 -18.24 4.17 13.12
C PHE A 347 -18.94 3.70 14.40
N LYS A 348 -20.12 4.26 14.72
CA LYS A 348 -20.91 3.83 15.89
C LYS A 348 -21.33 2.36 15.79
N ASN A 349 -21.68 1.90 14.59
CA ASN A 349 -22.01 0.49 14.34
C ASN A 349 -20.80 -0.43 14.50
N MET A 350 -19.59 0.03 14.15
CA MET A 350 -18.35 -0.69 14.40
C MET A 350 -18.10 -0.86 15.90
N GLU A 351 -18.23 0.23 16.68
CA GLU A 351 -18.04 0.19 18.14
C GLU A 351 -19.05 -0.75 18.81
N SER A 352 -20.33 -0.70 18.41
CA SER A 352 -21.38 -1.55 19.00
C SER A 352 -21.19 -3.04 18.72
N GLN A 353 -20.44 -3.40 17.67
CA GLN A 353 -20.06 -4.77 17.34
C GLN A 353 -18.72 -5.18 17.96
N GLY A 354 -18.17 -4.38 18.89
CA GLY A 354 -16.92 -4.67 19.59
C GLY A 354 -15.67 -4.40 18.74
N GLY A 355 -15.79 -3.67 17.64
CA GLY A 355 -14.63 -3.23 16.85
C GLY A 355 -13.82 -2.20 17.63
N LEU A 356 -12.50 -2.41 17.74
CA LEU A 356 -11.58 -1.45 18.34
C LEU A 356 -11.09 -0.47 17.27
N PRO A 357 -11.37 0.84 17.38
CA PRO A 357 -10.84 1.86 16.49
C PRO A 357 -9.31 1.91 16.52
N ASP A 358 -8.71 2.22 15.37
CA ASP A 358 -7.30 2.56 15.23
C ASP A 358 -7.12 4.00 14.72
N ASP A 359 -5.87 4.42 14.51
CA ASP A 359 -5.57 5.76 14.00
C ASP A 359 -6.29 6.02 12.67
N ILE A 360 -6.35 5.01 11.80
CA ILE A 360 -7.01 5.13 10.49
C ILE A 360 -8.53 5.29 10.67
N THR A 361 -9.13 4.64 11.66
CA THR A 361 -10.56 4.83 11.98
C THR A 361 -10.86 6.29 12.31
N PHE A 362 -10.12 6.87 13.26
CA PHE A 362 -10.35 8.26 13.68
C PHE A 362 -9.98 9.27 12.60
N LEU A 363 -8.92 9.02 11.84
CA LEU A 363 -8.60 9.82 10.66
C LEU A 363 -9.80 9.90 9.70
N ASN A 364 -10.41 8.77 9.35
CA ASN A 364 -11.56 8.75 8.45
C ASN A 364 -12.80 9.46 9.02
N VAL A 365 -13.04 9.35 10.33
CA VAL A 365 -14.12 10.08 11.02
C VAL A 365 -13.89 11.59 10.98
N LEU A 366 -12.64 12.05 11.21
CA LEU A 366 -12.28 13.46 11.15
C LEU A 366 -12.36 14.01 9.72
N ILE A 367 -11.94 13.26 8.71
CA ILE A 367 -12.13 13.62 7.29
C ILE A 367 -13.62 13.75 6.96
N ALA A 368 -14.45 12.82 7.43
CA ALA A 368 -15.90 12.89 7.27
C ALA A 368 -16.47 14.18 7.86
N CYS A 369 -16.01 14.57 9.05
CA CYS A 369 -16.42 15.82 9.67
C CYS A 369 -15.95 17.05 8.87
N ALA A 370 -14.70 17.03 8.40
CA ALA A 370 -14.10 18.09 7.60
C ALA A 370 -14.82 18.30 6.26
N HIS A 371 -15.28 17.24 5.60
CA HIS A 371 -15.98 17.31 4.31
C HIS A 371 -17.48 17.61 4.42
N SER A 372 -18.06 17.52 5.63
CA SER A 372 -19.50 17.66 5.89
C SER A 372 -19.87 18.80 6.84
N ARG A 373 -18.95 19.74 7.13
CA ARG A 373 -19.17 20.88 8.05
C ARG A 373 -19.47 20.50 9.51
N LEU A 374 -19.08 19.31 9.95
CA LEU A 374 -19.39 18.80 11.30
C LEU A 374 -18.30 19.20 12.31
N VAL A 375 -18.12 20.50 12.52
CA VAL A 375 -17.00 21.02 13.35
C VAL A 375 -17.13 20.57 14.80
N ALA A 376 -18.35 20.57 15.35
CA ALA A 376 -18.60 20.18 16.74
C ALA A 376 -18.30 18.68 16.95
N GLU A 377 -18.76 17.84 16.03
CA GLU A 377 -18.51 16.41 16.02
C GLU A 377 -17.03 16.10 15.80
N GLY A 378 -16.36 16.84 14.92
CA GLY A 378 -14.92 16.71 14.71
C GLY A 378 -14.11 16.98 15.98
N LYS A 379 -14.40 18.08 16.69
CA LYS A 379 -13.81 18.38 18.00
C LYS A 379 -14.10 17.27 19.01
N HIS A 380 -15.36 16.85 19.10
CA HIS A 380 -15.77 15.76 19.98
C HIS A 380 -14.97 14.47 19.71
N TYR A 381 -14.86 14.04 18.46
CA TYR A 381 -14.17 12.78 18.12
C TYR A 381 -12.65 12.86 18.27
N PHE A 382 -12.06 14.06 18.10
CA PHE A 382 -10.65 14.33 18.38
C PHE A 382 -10.34 14.18 19.88
N ASP A 383 -11.22 14.65 20.76
CA ASP A 383 -11.06 14.46 22.20
C ASP A 383 -11.39 13.03 22.62
N TYR A 384 -12.42 12.44 22.00
CA TYR A 384 -12.90 11.08 22.30
C TYR A 384 -11.85 10.00 22.05
N MET A 385 -11.02 10.13 21.01
CA MET A 385 -9.93 9.19 20.75
C MET A 385 -8.92 9.15 21.90
N VAL A 386 -8.65 10.30 22.53
CA VAL A 386 -7.76 10.40 23.68
C VAL A 386 -8.45 9.88 24.94
N GLN A 387 -9.64 10.39 25.22
CA GLN A 387 -10.33 10.14 26.50
C GLN A 387 -10.81 8.69 26.65
N LYS A 388 -11.33 8.07 25.58
CA LYS A 388 -11.88 6.71 25.64
C LYS A 388 -10.84 5.64 25.29
N TYR A 389 -10.00 5.91 24.29
CA TYR A 389 -9.09 4.90 23.74
C TYR A 389 -7.62 5.12 24.11
N ASN A 390 -7.30 6.22 24.80
CA ASN A 390 -5.92 6.59 25.15
C ASN A 390 -5.00 6.60 23.91
N MET A 391 -5.54 7.06 22.79
CA MET A 391 -4.82 7.17 21.52
C MET A 391 -4.30 8.60 21.37
N GLU A 392 -2.99 8.75 21.23
CA GLU A 392 -2.37 10.05 20.98
C GLU A 392 -2.62 10.50 19.54
N PRO A 393 -3.07 11.75 19.30
CA PRO A 393 -3.27 12.24 17.94
C PRO A 393 -1.95 12.35 17.16
N LYS A 394 -1.97 11.89 15.90
CA LYS A 394 -0.83 11.94 14.97
C LYS A 394 -0.94 13.14 14.03
N MET A 395 0.11 13.37 13.25
CA MET A 395 0.22 14.45 12.24
C MET A 395 -1.03 14.55 11.36
N GLU A 396 -1.54 13.40 10.91
CA GLU A 396 -2.70 13.31 10.02
C GLU A 396 -4.01 13.73 10.71
N HIS A 397 -4.16 13.44 12.00
CA HIS A 397 -5.33 13.86 12.79
C HIS A 397 -5.36 15.38 12.96
N TYR A 398 -4.22 15.98 13.31
CA TYR A 398 -4.08 17.44 13.39
C TYR A 398 -4.33 18.10 12.03
N GLY A 399 -3.82 17.53 10.94
CA GLY A 399 -4.08 18.03 9.58
C GLY A 399 -5.56 18.08 9.24
N CYS A 400 -6.33 17.06 9.61
CA CYS A 400 -7.79 17.06 9.41
C CYS A 400 -8.50 18.12 10.26
N MET A 401 -8.08 18.32 11.50
CA MET A 401 -8.63 19.36 12.37
C MET A 401 -8.33 20.76 11.83
N VAL A 402 -7.10 21.01 11.35
CA VAL A 402 -6.72 22.29 10.74
C VAL A 402 -7.49 22.55 9.45
N ASP A 403 -7.65 21.54 8.58
CA ASP A 403 -8.49 21.65 7.37
C ASP A 403 -9.95 21.96 7.72
N MET A 404 -10.51 21.27 8.71
CA MET A 404 -11.88 21.46 9.18
C MET A 404 -12.11 22.87 9.74
N LEU A 405 -11.27 23.31 10.69
CA LEU A 405 -11.35 24.63 11.30
C LEU A 405 -11.09 25.74 10.28
N GLY A 406 -10.13 25.52 9.38
CA GLY A 406 -9.78 26.45 8.32
C GLY A 406 -10.95 26.68 7.36
N ARG A 407 -11.59 25.63 6.86
CA ARG A 407 -12.78 25.74 6.00
C ARG A 407 -13.95 26.44 6.70
N ALA A 408 -14.09 26.23 8.01
CA ALA A 408 -15.12 26.89 8.82
C ALA A 408 -14.82 28.38 9.10
N GLY A 409 -13.64 28.88 8.71
CA GLY A 409 -13.23 30.28 8.97
C GLY A 409 -12.65 30.50 10.37
N LEU A 410 -12.47 29.43 11.16
CA LEU A 410 -11.90 29.47 12.50
C LEU A 410 -10.36 29.50 12.44
N LEU A 411 -9.79 30.42 11.66
CA LEU A 411 -8.35 30.48 11.36
C LEU A 411 -7.48 30.70 12.60
N LYS A 412 -7.99 31.44 13.60
CA LYS A 412 -7.28 31.66 14.87
C LYS A 412 -7.17 30.35 15.67
N GLU A 413 -8.26 29.59 15.76
CA GLU A 413 -8.25 28.28 16.41
C GLU A 413 -7.37 27.29 15.65
N ALA A 414 -7.42 27.31 14.31
CA ALA A 414 -6.54 26.48 13.49
C ALA A 414 -5.05 26.80 13.71
N LYS A 415 -4.68 28.10 13.78
CA LYS A 415 -3.30 28.51 14.10
C LYS A 415 -2.92 28.07 15.51
N GLN A 416 -3.81 28.25 16.49
CA GLN A 416 -3.55 27.85 17.88
C GLN A 416 -3.30 26.34 17.99
N LEU A 417 -4.11 25.52 17.32
CA LEU A 417 -3.94 24.06 17.29
C LEU A 417 -2.57 23.65 16.73
N ILE A 418 -2.06 24.36 15.71
CA ILE A 418 -0.71 24.14 15.16
C ILE A 418 0.39 24.52 16.15
N LEU A 419 0.15 25.48 17.04
CA LEU A 419 1.12 25.87 18.06
C LEU A 419 1.13 24.90 19.26
N GLU A 420 0.01 24.24 19.52
CA GLU A 420 -0.19 23.34 20.66
C GLU A 420 0.16 21.87 20.36
N MET A 421 0.25 21.49 19.08
CA MET A 421 0.56 20.11 18.72
C MET A 421 1.96 19.67 19.21
N PRO A 422 2.13 18.42 19.66
CA PRO A 422 3.37 17.97 20.31
C PRO A 422 4.53 17.70 19.34
N MET A 423 4.36 17.99 18.05
CA MET A 423 5.36 17.78 16.99
C MET A 423 5.37 18.95 16.01
N GLU A 424 6.47 19.17 15.29
CA GLU A 424 6.56 20.23 14.30
C GLU A 424 5.61 20.00 13.11
N PRO A 425 4.82 21.00 12.68
CA PRO A 425 3.85 20.83 11.60
C PRO A 425 4.56 20.52 10.28
N ASN A 426 4.07 19.51 9.57
CA ASN A 426 4.54 19.21 8.23
C ASN A 426 3.96 20.20 7.19
N ALA A 427 4.46 20.10 5.97
CA ALA A 427 4.07 20.98 4.87
C ALA A 427 2.59 20.85 4.46
N ASP A 428 1.91 19.74 4.81
CA ASP A 428 0.51 19.50 4.48
C ASP A 428 -0.45 20.21 5.44
N ILE A 429 -0.15 20.20 6.75
CA ILE A 429 -0.93 20.98 7.74
C ILE A 429 -0.85 22.47 7.41
N LEU A 430 0.36 22.98 7.13
CA LEU A 430 0.54 24.38 6.73
C LEU A 430 -0.15 24.66 5.39
N GLY A 431 -0.13 23.71 4.46
CA GLY A 431 -0.87 23.80 3.20
C GLY A 431 -2.38 23.90 3.39
N ALA A 432 -2.96 23.15 4.33
CA ALA A 432 -4.39 23.22 4.66
C ALA A 432 -4.76 24.60 5.21
N LEU A 433 -3.97 25.14 6.16
CA LEU A 433 -4.21 26.49 6.69
C LEU A 433 -4.00 27.59 5.64
N LEU A 434 -3.00 27.45 4.76
CA LEU A 434 -2.80 28.36 3.62
C LEU A 434 -4.02 28.33 2.68
N GLY A 435 -4.57 27.14 2.42
CA GLY A 435 -5.79 26.98 1.62
C GLY A 435 -6.97 27.71 2.23
N ALA A 436 -7.13 27.59 3.54
CA ALA A 436 -8.15 28.33 4.29
C ALA A 436 -7.92 29.85 4.25
N CYS A 437 -6.68 30.32 4.40
CA CYS A 437 -6.35 31.74 4.25
C CYS A 437 -6.72 32.27 2.86
N LYS A 438 -6.50 31.49 1.80
CA LYS A 438 -6.92 31.82 0.44
C LYS A 438 -8.44 31.86 0.28
N ILE A 439 -9.18 30.97 0.95
CA ILE A 439 -10.65 30.97 0.92
C ILE A 439 -11.21 32.23 1.59
N HIS A 440 -10.65 32.62 2.73
CA HIS A 440 -11.14 33.74 3.55
C HIS A 440 -10.43 35.07 3.31
N GLY A 441 -9.48 35.13 2.37
CA GLY A 441 -8.75 36.35 2.01
C GLY A 441 -7.79 36.88 3.08
N VAL A 442 -7.28 36.03 3.97
CA VAL A 442 -6.37 36.45 5.06
C VAL A 442 -4.91 36.39 4.60
N VAL A 443 -4.43 37.52 4.06
CA VAL A 443 -3.14 37.60 3.37
C VAL A 443 -1.94 37.46 4.30
N ASP A 444 -1.92 38.17 5.43
CA ASP A 444 -0.74 38.23 6.31
C ASP A 444 -0.38 36.84 6.88
N LEU A 445 -1.38 36.15 7.43
CA LEU A 445 -1.21 34.77 7.91
C LEU A 445 -0.85 33.81 6.79
N GLY A 446 -1.51 33.94 5.62
CA GLY A 446 -1.23 33.08 4.48
C GLY A 446 0.18 33.27 3.92
N GLN A 447 0.74 34.49 3.94
CA GLN A 447 2.12 34.75 3.56
C GLN A 447 3.11 34.05 4.50
N GLU A 448 2.94 34.23 5.82
CA GLU A 448 3.79 33.61 6.85
C GLU A 448 3.82 32.08 6.68
N ILE A 449 2.64 31.46 6.67
CA ILE A 449 2.48 30.02 6.59
C ILE A 449 2.90 29.47 5.23
N GLY A 450 2.58 30.19 4.14
CA GLY A 450 2.89 29.76 2.79
C GLY A 450 4.37 29.71 2.49
N LYS A 451 5.15 30.70 2.96
CA LYS A 451 6.62 30.67 2.86
C LYS A 451 7.19 29.47 3.61
N ARG A 452 6.75 29.24 4.85
CA ARG A 452 7.19 28.07 5.64
C ARG A 452 6.82 26.74 4.99
N ALA A 453 5.62 26.62 4.43
CA ALA A 453 5.17 25.40 3.76
C ALA A 453 5.98 25.08 2.49
N ILE A 454 6.40 26.11 1.75
CA ILE A 454 7.28 25.97 0.59
C ILE A 454 8.67 25.48 1.01
N GLU A 455 9.24 26.00 2.10
CA GLU A 455 10.55 25.54 2.57
C GLU A 455 10.53 24.09 3.08
N LEU A 456 9.42 23.65 3.69
CA LEU A 456 9.30 22.27 4.18
C LEU A 456 9.19 21.22 3.08
N ASP A 457 8.65 21.58 1.91
CA ASP A 457 8.62 20.69 0.74
C ASP A 457 8.72 21.54 -0.55
N PRO A 458 9.97 21.88 -0.94
CA PRO A 458 10.27 22.81 -2.02
C PRO A 458 9.89 22.32 -3.41
N LEU A 459 9.69 21.00 -3.60
CA LEU A 459 9.41 20.40 -4.91
C LEU A 459 7.92 20.36 -5.25
N ASN A 460 7.05 20.70 -4.30
CA ASN A 460 5.61 20.66 -4.49
C ASN A 460 5.07 21.95 -5.11
N SER A 461 4.79 21.91 -6.41
CA SER A 461 4.24 23.05 -7.16
C SER A 461 2.94 23.61 -6.60
N GLY A 462 2.12 22.79 -5.93
CA GLY A 462 0.82 23.19 -5.39
C GLY A 462 0.92 24.30 -4.35
N ARG A 463 1.98 24.32 -3.54
CA ARG A 463 2.17 25.32 -2.48
C ARG A 463 2.50 26.70 -3.03
N TYR A 464 3.39 26.77 -4.02
CA TYR A 464 3.70 27.99 -4.76
C TYR A 464 2.46 28.55 -5.44
N VAL A 465 1.72 27.68 -6.16
CA VAL A 465 0.50 28.08 -6.86
C VAL A 465 -0.55 28.61 -5.89
N LEU A 466 -0.71 27.97 -4.72
CA LEU A 466 -1.69 28.39 -3.72
C LEU A 466 -1.34 29.75 -3.09
N LEU A 467 -0.07 29.97 -2.74
CA LEU A 467 0.41 31.25 -2.22
C LEU A 467 0.31 32.37 -3.27
N ALA A 468 0.71 32.09 -4.51
CA ALA A 468 0.54 33.03 -5.61
C ALA A 468 -0.93 33.38 -5.86
N ASN A 469 -1.85 32.41 -5.76
CA ASN A 469 -3.28 32.67 -5.89
C ASN A 469 -3.85 33.53 -4.75
N LEU A 470 -3.34 33.38 -3.53
CA LEU A 470 -3.69 34.26 -2.40
C LEU A 470 -3.27 35.71 -2.69
N PHE A 471 -2.04 35.93 -3.15
CA PHE A 471 -1.55 37.27 -3.50
C PHE A 471 -2.29 37.88 -4.69
N ALA A 472 -2.57 37.08 -5.72
CA ALA A 472 -3.35 37.52 -6.88
C ALA A 472 -4.77 37.98 -6.46
N GLY A 473 -5.43 37.23 -5.56
CA GLY A 473 -6.73 37.62 -5.01
C GLY A 473 -6.71 38.93 -4.21
N ALA A 474 -5.55 39.29 -3.64
CA ALA A 474 -5.33 40.55 -2.95
C ALA A 474 -4.78 41.67 -3.85
N GLY A 475 -4.60 41.43 -5.15
CA GLY A 475 -4.02 42.39 -6.09
C GLY A 475 -2.51 42.64 -5.94
N ARG A 476 -1.81 41.80 -5.17
CA ARG A 476 -0.36 41.90 -4.88
C ARG A 476 0.47 41.21 -5.97
N TRP A 477 0.53 41.80 -7.16
CA TRP A 477 1.13 41.17 -8.34
C TRP A 477 2.66 41.04 -8.28
N ASP A 478 3.35 41.94 -7.57
CA ASP A 478 4.80 41.85 -7.37
C ASP A 478 5.17 40.57 -6.59
N ASP A 479 4.43 40.27 -5.52
CA ASP A 479 4.62 39.04 -4.74
C ASP A 479 4.28 37.78 -5.57
N VAL A 480 3.29 37.87 -6.47
CA VAL A 480 2.98 36.77 -7.41
C VAL A 480 4.18 36.50 -8.32
N ALA A 481 4.80 37.55 -8.86
CA ALA A 481 5.98 37.43 -9.70
C ALA A 481 7.17 36.83 -8.92
N GLU A 482 7.38 37.25 -7.67
CA GLU A 482 8.42 36.70 -6.79
C GLU A 482 8.23 35.20 -6.53
N VAL A 483 7.02 34.76 -6.16
CA VAL A 483 6.73 33.34 -5.91
C VAL A 483 6.90 32.50 -7.18
N ARG A 484 6.48 33.01 -8.34
CA ARG A 484 6.66 32.31 -9.63
C ARG A 484 8.13 32.22 -10.02
N LYS A 485 8.90 33.27 -9.78
CA LYS A 485 10.36 33.26 -9.99
C LYS A 485 11.03 32.22 -9.10
N LEU A 486 10.72 32.20 -7.80
CA LEU A 486 11.24 31.21 -6.86
C LEU A 486 10.92 29.77 -7.28
N MET A 487 9.69 29.54 -7.75
CA MET A 487 9.27 28.24 -8.29
C MET A 487 10.10 27.83 -9.51
N GLY A 488 10.37 28.77 -10.43
CA GLY A 488 11.22 28.55 -11.61
C GLY A 488 12.69 28.32 -11.26
N ASP A 489 13.26 29.12 -10.35
CA ASP A 489 14.65 29.00 -9.90
C ASP A 489 14.93 27.64 -9.24
N ARG A 490 13.89 27.00 -8.66
CA ARG A 490 13.96 25.65 -8.07
C ARG A 490 13.63 24.53 -9.05
N GLY A 491 13.40 24.83 -10.33
CA GLY A 491 13.05 23.84 -11.36
C GLY A 491 11.69 23.16 -11.14
N VAL A 492 10.79 23.79 -10.41
CA VAL A 492 9.49 23.22 -10.06
C VAL A 492 8.47 23.58 -11.13
N HIS A 493 7.87 22.57 -11.75
CA HIS A 493 6.86 22.77 -12.79
C HIS A 493 5.46 22.45 -12.26
N LYS A 494 4.48 23.24 -12.71
CA LYS A 494 3.08 22.99 -12.40
C LYS A 494 2.63 21.72 -13.13
N GLU A 495 2.05 20.78 -12.39
CA GLU A 495 1.45 19.58 -12.98
C GLU A 495 0.26 19.97 -13.87
N ALA A 496 0.18 19.38 -15.07
CA ALA A 496 -0.92 19.63 -15.98
C ALA A 496 -2.21 18.99 -15.45
N GLY A 497 -3.26 19.80 -15.30
CA GLY A 497 -4.58 19.32 -14.95
C GLY A 497 -5.19 18.53 -16.11
N HIS A 498 -5.68 17.33 -15.82
CA HIS A 498 -6.37 16.48 -16.78
C HIS A 498 -7.54 15.74 -16.13
N SER A 499 -8.55 15.46 -16.94
CA SER A 499 -9.75 14.73 -16.53
C SER A 499 -9.84 13.41 -17.31
N LEU A 500 -10.31 12.38 -16.63
CA LEU A 500 -10.49 11.04 -17.15
C LEU A 500 -11.98 10.68 -17.11
N ILE A 501 -12.44 10.02 -18.16
CA ILE A 501 -13.78 9.43 -18.24
C ILE A 501 -13.67 8.06 -18.93
N GLU A 502 -14.20 7.03 -18.28
CA GLU A 502 -14.33 5.70 -18.85
C GLU A 502 -15.65 5.62 -19.62
N MET A 503 -15.60 5.08 -20.84
CA MET A 503 -16.77 4.88 -21.67
C MET A 503 -16.59 3.63 -22.52
N ASN A 504 -17.49 2.64 -22.38
CA ASN A 504 -17.44 1.39 -23.15
C ASN A 504 -16.08 0.67 -23.04
N GLY A 505 -15.52 0.61 -21.83
CA GLY A 505 -14.23 0.00 -21.52
C GLY A 505 -13.01 0.79 -21.98
N VAL A 506 -13.18 1.99 -22.54
CA VAL A 506 -12.09 2.86 -23.00
C VAL A 506 -11.94 4.06 -22.08
N LEU A 507 -10.72 4.27 -21.57
CA LEU A 507 -10.37 5.42 -20.75
C LEU A 507 -9.94 6.61 -21.61
N ASN A 508 -10.73 7.67 -21.61
CA ASN A 508 -10.50 8.89 -22.38
C ASN A 508 -9.90 9.98 -21.50
N LYS A 509 -8.77 10.54 -21.93
CA LYS A 509 -8.03 11.59 -21.20
C LYS A 509 -8.17 12.94 -21.89
N PHE A 510 -8.60 13.93 -21.12
CA PHE A 510 -8.75 15.31 -21.56
C PHE A 510 -7.76 16.22 -20.85
N VAL A 511 -7.06 17.03 -21.61
CA VAL A 511 -6.13 18.07 -21.11
C VAL A 511 -6.63 19.41 -21.61
N CYS A 512 -6.46 20.45 -20.79
CA CYS A 512 -6.86 21.82 -21.16
C CYS A 512 -6.28 22.22 -22.53
N GLY A 513 -7.13 22.67 -23.45
CA GLY A 513 -6.73 23.08 -24.80
C GLY A 513 -6.28 21.94 -25.74
N GLY A 514 -6.37 20.68 -25.32
CA GLY A 514 -5.98 19.54 -26.13
C GLY A 514 -6.96 19.26 -27.27
N ARG A 515 -6.47 19.31 -28.52
CA ARG A 515 -7.25 18.97 -29.73
C ARG A 515 -6.91 17.59 -30.32
N SER A 516 -6.11 16.79 -29.61
CA SER A 516 -5.61 15.50 -30.09
C SER A 516 -6.63 14.36 -30.01
N HIS A 517 -7.84 14.60 -29.49
CA HIS A 517 -8.86 13.57 -29.38
C HIS A 517 -9.45 13.25 -30.77
N PRO A 518 -9.65 11.96 -31.14
CA PRO A 518 -10.20 11.58 -32.44
C PRO A 518 -11.55 12.26 -32.77
N GLN A 519 -12.42 12.36 -31.76
CA GLN A 519 -13.73 13.06 -31.85
C GLN A 519 -13.66 14.52 -31.41
N GLY A 520 -12.53 15.19 -31.61
CA GLY A 520 -12.32 16.55 -31.12
C GLY A 520 -13.42 17.51 -31.62
N LYS A 521 -13.75 17.48 -32.91
CA LYS A 521 -14.74 18.40 -33.50
C LYS A 521 -16.10 18.29 -32.82
N GLU A 522 -16.59 17.08 -32.60
CA GLU A 522 -17.88 16.82 -31.96
C GLU A 522 -17.87 17.26 -30.50
N ILE A 523 -16.77 17.01 -29.78
CA ILE A 523 -16.62 17.39 -28.37
C ILE A 523 -16.61 18.90 -28.20
N TYR A 524 -15.87 19.62 -29.06
CA TYR A 524 -15.84 21.09 -29.02
C TYR A 524 -17.21 21.68 -29.40
N SER A 525 -17.89 21.11 -30.40
CA SER A 525 -19.25 21.54 -30.76
C SER A 525 -20.24 21.35 -29.61
N MET A 526 -20.20 20.20 -28.93
CA MET A 526 -21.03 19.94 -27.75
C MET A 526 -20.66 20.84 -26.58
N LEU A 527 -19.37 21.14 -26.40
CA LEU A 527 -18.91 22.07 -25.37
C LEU A 527 -19.47 23.48 -25.60
N ASP A 528 -19.44 23.97 -26.84
CA ASP A 528 -19.97 25.28 -27.19
C ASP A 528 -21.49 25.33 -26.93
N GLU A 529 -22.25 24.32 -27.39
CA GLU A 529 -23.68 24.17 -27.09
C GLU A 529 -23.96 24.12 -25.58
N MET A 530 -23.17 23.34 -24.85
CA MET A 530 -23.28 23.21 -23.39
C MET A 530 -23.05 24.56 -22.71
N LEU A 531 -22.03 25.32 -23.13
CA LEU A 531 -21.72 26.64 -22.59
C LEU A 531 -22.80 27.68 -22.92
N GLU A 532 -23.35 27.66 -24.12
CA GLU A 532 -24.46 28.55 -24.51
C GLU A 532 -25.69 28.33 -23.64
N ARG A 533 -26.10 27.07 -23.44
CA ARG A 533 -27.29 26.74 -22.65
C ARG A 533 -27.14 27.10 -21.18
N ILE A 534 -25.98 26.83 -20.56
CA ILE A 534 -25.77 27.21 -19.15
C ILE A 534 -25.69 28.72 -18.97
N LYS A 535 -25.14 29.47 -19.95
CA LYS A 535 -25.13 30.94 -19.93
C LYS A 535 -26.54 31.52 -20.02
N ALA A 536 -27.42 30.92 -20.82
CA ALA A 536 -28.83 31.32 -20.90
C ALA A 536 -29.55 31.17 -19.55
N GLU A 537 -29.13 30.22 -18.71
CA GLU A 537 -29.62 30.02 -17.33
C GLU A 537 -28.90 30.88 -16.28
N GLY A 538 -27.98 31.75 -16.69
CA GLY A 538 -27.30 32.70 -15.79
C GLY A 538 -25.91 32.28 -15.29
N TYR A 539 -25.28 31.26 -15.88
CA TYR A 539 -23.87 30.96 -15.59
C TYR A 539 -22.94 32.10 -16.05
N VAL A 540 -22.05 32.55 -15.16
CA VAL A 540 -21.01 33.55 -15.44
C VAL A 540 -19.63 32.97 -15.12
N ALA A 541 -18.71 33.06 -16.07
CA ALA A 541 -17.35 32.55 -15.90
C ALA A 541 -16.53 33.39 -14.90
N ASP A 542 -15.84 32.72 -13.96
CA ASP A 542 -15.03 33.38 -12.93
C ASP A 542 -13.63 33.76 -13.45
N ALA A 543 -13.51 34.94 -14.07
CA ALA A 543 -12.26 35.44 -14.66
C ALA A 543 -11.22 35.94 -13.63
N GLY A 544 -11.51 35.90 -12.33
CA GLY A 544 -10.69 36.54 -11.28
C GLY A 544 -9.31 35.93 -11.05
N VAL A 545 -9.04 34.72 -11.57
CA VAL A 545 -7.84 33.91 -11.22
C VAL A 545 -6.86 33.70 -12.39
N VAL A 546 -7.15 34.24 -13.58
CA VAL A 546 -6.32 34.02 -14.79
C VAL A 546 -5.25 35.12 -14.93
N SER A 547 -4.07 34.79 -15.49
CA SER A 547 -2.86 35.65 -15.57
C SER A 547 -3.16 37.08 -16.03
N HIS A 548 -2.62 38.09 -15.34
CA HIS A 548 -2.83 39.51 -15.66
C HIS A 548 -2.47 39.88 -17.11
N ASP A 549 -1.56 39.14 -17.75
CA ASP A 549 -1.09 39.39 -19.11
C ASP A 549 -2.11 39.07 -20.22
N LEU A 550 -3.24 38.45 -19.86
CA LEU A 550 -4.32 38.12 -20.79
C LEU A 550 -5.46 39.13 -20.69
N THR A 551 -6.06 39.50 -21.82
CA THR A 551 -7.28 40.33 -21.81
C THR A 551 -8.42 39.60 -21.11
N LYS A 552 -9.46 40.32 -20.63
CA LYS A 552 -10.62 39.68 -19.99
C LYS A 552 -11.25 38.59 -20.87
N GLU A 553 -11.25 38.81 -22.18
CA GLU A 553 -11.77 37.88 -23.19
C GLU A 553 -10.91 36.62 -23.29
N GLN A 554 -9.58 36.77 -23.35
CA GLN A 554 -8.64 35.64 -23.40
C GLN A 554 -8.63 34.82 -22.10
N LYS A 555 -8.85 35.48 -20.95
CA LYS A 555 -8.99 34.83 -19.64
C LYS A 555 -10.23 33.94 -19.60
N VAL A 556 -11.35 34.47 -20.10
CA VAL A 556 -12.64 33.77 -20.15
C VAL A 556 -12.61 32.62 -21.15
N GLU A 557 -11.94 32.80 -22.29
CA GLU A 557 -11.73 31.75 -23.29
C GLU A 557 -10.90 30.57 -22.74
N ALA A 558 -9.83 30.84 -21.98
CA ALA A 558 -9.04 29.79 -21.34
C ALA A 558 -9.85 28.94 -20.34
N LEU A 559 -10.85 29.53 -19.66
CA LEU A 559 -11.72 28.84 -18.70
C LEU A 559 -12.73 27.91 -19.38
N TYR A 560 -13.12 28.18 -20.63
CA TYR A 560 -14.08 27.35 -21.35
C TYR A 560 -13.51 25.98 -21.71
N TYR A 561 -12.22 25.89 -21.96
CA TYR A 561 -11.56 24.68 -22.45
C TYR A 561 -10.86 23.87 -21.35
N HIS A 562 -11.31 24.00 -20.10
CA HIS A 562 -10.86 23.15 -19.01
C HIS A 562 -11.22 21.68 -19.26
N SER A 563 -10.32 20.78 -18.85
CA SER A 563 -10.46 19.33 -19.04
C SER A 563 -11.76 18.73 -18.50
N GLU A 564 -12.30 19.30 -17.42
CA GLU A 564 -13.55 18.91 -16.79
C GLU A 564 -14.73 19.14 -17.74
N LYS A 565 -14.80 20.33 -18.35
CA LYS A 565 -15.88 20.69 -19.29
C LYS A 565 -15.80 19.86 -20.57
N LEU A 566 -14.59 19.60 -21.05
CA LEU A 566 -14.36 18.69 -22.19
C LEU A 566 -14.82 17.26 -21.87
N ALA A 567 -14.49 16.74 -20.68
CA ALA A 567 -14.92 15.41 -20.26
C ALA A 567 -16.45 15.32 -20.08
N ILE A 568 -17.09 16.38 -19.56
CA ILE A 568 -18.56 16.46 -19.47
C ILE A 568 -19.19 16.49 -20.86
N ALA A 569 -18.69 17.31 -21.78
CA ALA A 569 -19.18 17.36 -23.16
C ALA A 569 -19.06 16.00 -23.85
N PHE A 570 -17.91 15.32 -23.69
CA PHE A 570 -17.74 13.94 -24.17
C PHE A 570 -18.76 12.98 -23.54
N GLY A 571 -18.99 13.08 -22.23
CA GLY A 571 -20.01 12.28 -21.52
C GLY A 571 -21.42 12.54 -22.03
N LEU A 572 -21.78 13.80 -22.33
CA LEU A 572 -23.11 14.16 -22.87
C LEU A 572 -23.35 13.57 -24.26
N ILE A 573 -22.32 13.46 -25.10
CA ILE A 573 -22.41 12.85 -26.43
C ILE A 573 -22.68 11.34 -26.34
N HIS A 574 -22.04 10.65 -25.38
CA HIS A 574 -21.98 9.19 -25.35
C HIS A 574 -22.96 8.54 -24.37
N THR A 575 -23.73 9.32 -23.61
CA THR A 575 -24.67 8.80 -22.60
C THR A 575 -26.10 9.26 -22.89
N ARG A 576 -27.10 8.44 -22.51
CA ARG A 576 -28.53 8.74 -22.70
C ARG A 576 -29.12 9.43 -21.49
N ALA A 577 -30.14 10.27 -21.65
CA ALA A 577 -30.77 10.99 -20.54
C ALA A 577 -31.05 10.06 -19.34
N GLY A 578 -30.65 10.48 -18.14
CA GLY A 578 -30.71 9.67 -16.92
C GLY A 578 -29.43 8.90 -16.57
N ASP A 579 -28.55 8.63 -17.54
CA ASP A 579 -27.25 8.01 -17.26
C ASP A 579 -26.35 8.94 -16.43
N THR A 580 -25.61 8.37 -15.49
CA THR A 580 -24.64 9.08 -14.65
C THR A 580 -23.31 9.26 -15.37
N ILE A 581 -22.82 10.49 -15.44
CA ILE A 581 -21.49 10.81 -15.98
C ILE A 581 -20.47 10.76 -14.84
N ARG A 582 -19.43 9.93 -14.95
CA ARG A 582 -18.38 9.78 -13.93
C ARG A 582 -17.05 10.33 -14.46
N ILE A 583 -16.46 11.28 -13.74
CA ILE A 583 -15.22 11.96 -14.14
C ILE A 583 -14.24 11.93 -12.99
N THR A 584 -12.97 11.61 -13.28
CA THR A 584 -11.87 11.72 -12.33
C THR A 584 -10.90 12.82 -12.75
N LYS A 585 -10.56 13.72 -11.82
CA LYS A 585 -9.61 14.82 -12.01
C LYS A 585 -8.36 14.54 -11.17
N ASN A 586 -7.17 14.70 -11.75
CA ASN A 586 -5.90 14.52 -11.02
C ASN A 586 -5.62 15.63 -9.99
N LEU A 587 -6.15 16.83 -10.27
CA LEU A 587 -6.04 18.01 -9.39
C LEU A 587 -7.37 18.30 -8.70
N ARG A 588 -7.34 19.28 -7.80
CA ARG A 588 -8.56 19.86 -7.26
C ARG A 588 -9.32 20.62 -8.36
N VAL A 589 -10.64 20.46 -8.39
CA VAL A 589 -11.51 21.16 -9.36
C VAL A 589 -11.46 22.66 -9.08
N CYS A 590 -11.52 23.50 -10.11
CA CYS A 590 -11.59 24.95 -9.91
C CYS A 590 -13.04 25.40 -9.64
N ARG A 591 -13.22 26.55 -9.00
CA ARG A 591 -14.53 27.10 -8.66
C ARG A 591 -15.44 27.25 -9.88
N ASP A 592 -14.88 27.73 -10.98
CA ASP A 592 -15.57 27.90 -12.25
C ASP A 592 -16.11 26.58 -12.83
N CYS A 593 -15.27 25.54 -12.87
CA CYS A 593 -15.71 24.22 -13.33
C CYS A 593 -16.76 23.61 -12.40
N HIS A 594 -16.64 23.81 -11.08
CA HIS A 594 -17.63 23.35 -10.12
C HIS A 594 -18.99 24.03 -10.34
N GLU A 595 -19.02 25.36 -10.49
CA GLU A 595 -20.23 26.11 -10.83
C GLU A 595 -20.81 25.67 -12.17
N ALA A 596 -20.00 25.63 -13.24
CA ALA A 596 -20.45 25.18 -14.55
C ALA A 596 -21.11 23.79 -14.48
N THR A 597 -20.51 22.86 -13.73
CA THR A 597 -21.05 21.50 -13.58
C THR A 597 -22.41 21.48 -12.87
N LYS A 598 -22.64 22.37 -11.89
CA LYS A 598 -23.98 22.56 -11.29
C LYS A 598 -24.98 22.94 -12.39
N PHE A 599 -24.72 24.00 -13.16
CA PHE A 599 -25.62 24.41 -14.24
C PHE A 599 -25.84 23.28 -15.27
N VAL A 600 -24.78 22.58 -15.70
CA VAL A 600 -24.91 21.47 -16.64
C VAL A 600 -25.81 20.37 -16.08
N SER A 601 -25.65 20.00 -14.80
CA SER A 601 -26.49 18.96 -14.16
C SER A 601 -27.98 19.33 -14.16
N ARG A 602 -28.32 20.63 -14.11
CA ARG A 602 -29.69 21.13 -14.18
C ARG A 602 -30.21 21.18 -15.62
N VAL A 603 -29.45 21.83 -16.51
CA VAL A 603 -29.84 22.10 -17.91
C VAL A 603 -30.00 20.82 -18.71
N PHE A 604 -29.12 19.84 -18.49
CA PHE A 604 -29.12 18.57 -19.22
C PHE A 604 -29.79 17.43 -18.44
N ASP A 605 -30.36 17.73 -17.26
CA ASP A 605 -30.95 16.76 -16.32
C ASP A 605 -30.06 15.51 -16.12
N ARG A 606 -28.79 15.76 -15.75
CA ARG A 606 -27.77 14.72 -15.57
C ARG A 606 -27.29 14.65 -14.14
N GLU A 607 -27.10 13.43 -13.67
CA GLU A 607 -26.26 13.18 -12.51
C GLU A 607 -24.80 13.12 -12.95
N ILE A 608 -23.96 13.99 -12.39
CA ILE A 608 -22.53 14.04 -12.68
C ILE A 608 -21.79 13.77 -11.38
N ILE A 609 -21.01 12.69 -11.34
CA ILE A 609 -20.15 12.34 -10.23
C ILE A 609 -18.72 12.71 -10.64
N LEU A 610 -18.18 13.73 -10.00
CA LEU A 610 -16.83 14.19 -10.27
C LEU A 610 -15.94 13.96 -9.06
N ARG A 611 -14.94 13.10 -9.21
CA ARG A 611 -13.89 12.89 -8.22
C ARG A 611 -12.74 13.85 -8.48
N ASP A 612 -12.38 14.64 -7.48
CA ASP A 612 -11.12 15.38 -7.46
C ASP A 612 -10.08 14.68 -6.56
N ARG A 613 -8.93 15.32 -6.35
CA ARG A 613 -7.85 14.77 -5.51
C ARG A 613 -8.29 14.44 -4.08
N ASN A 614 -9.30 15.12 -3.54
CA ASN A 614 -9.66 15.06 -2.12
C ASN A 614 -11.01 14.39 -1.88
N ARG A 615 -11.98 14.57 -2.78
CA ARG A 615 -13.37 14.14 -2.57
C ARG A 615 -14.14 13.93 -3.86
N PHE A 616 -15.34 13.39 -3.72
CA PHE A 616 -16.38 13.41 -4.72
C PHE A 616 -17.29 14.62 -4.57
N HIS A 617 -17.69 15.12 -5.73
CA HIS A 617 -18.75 16.10 -5.93
C HIS A 617 -19.86 15.41 -6.71
N HIS A 618 -21.03 15.29 -6.09
CA HIS A 618 -22.21 14.71 -6.72
C HIS A 618 -23.12 15.85 -7.15
N PHE A 619 -23.17 16.10 -8.46
CA PHE A 619 -23.98 17.16 -9.04
C PHE A 619 -25.30 16.59 -9.53
N LYS A 620 -26.40 17.19 -9.06
CA LYS A 620 -27.75 16.77 -9.43
C LYS A 620 -28.69 17.96 -9.37
N ARG A 621 -29.42 18.23 -10.46
CA ARG A 621 -30.43 19.30 -10.55
C ARG A 621 -29.92 20.70 -10.19
N GLY A 622 -28.62 20.96 -10.35
CA GLY A 622 -28.02 22.25 -10.03
C GLY A 622 -27.41 22.37 -8.64
N ASP A 623 -27.48 21.31 -7.83
CA ASP A 623 -26.86 21.27 -6.51
C ASP A 623 -25.65 20.33 -6.53
N CYS A 624 -24.72 20.57 -5.60
CA CYS A 624 -23.59 19.67 -5.35
C CYS A 624 -23.65 19.13 -3.91
N SER A 625 -23.28 17.86 -3.70
CA SER A 625 -23.20 17.24 -2.38
C SER A 625 -22.29 17.97 -1.39
N CYS A 626 -21.33 18.78 -1.87
CA CYS A 626 -20.47 19.58 -1.00
C CYS A 626 -21.16 20.82 -0.42
N LYS A 627 -22.33 21.24 -0.96
CA LYS A 627 -23.04 22.48 -0.58
C LYS A 627 -22.17 23.73 -0.63
N ASP A 628 -21.24 23.78 -1.59
CA ASP A 628 -20.20 24.82 -1.73
C ASP A 628 -19.25 24.91 -0.51
N TYR A 629 -19.11 23.81 0.24
CA TYR A 629 -18.10 23.60 1.28
C TYR A 629 -17.02 22.65 0.81
N TRP A 630 -16.01 23.17 0.14
CA TRP A 630 -14.95 22.29 -0.33
C TRP A 630 -13.62 22.99 -0.43
#